data_AF-A0A7V6ZUD0-F1
#
_entry.id   AF-A0A7V6ZUD0-F1
#
_cell.length_a   1.000
_cell.length_b   1.000
_cell.length_c   1.000
_cell.angle_alpha   90.00
_cell.angle_beta   90.00
_cell.angle_gamma   90.00
#
_symmetry.space_group_name_H-M   'P 1'
#
loop_
_entity.id
_entity.type
_entity.pdbx_description
1 polymer ?
#
loop_
_entity_poly.entity_id
_entity_poly.type
_entity_poly.pdbx_seq_one_letter_code
_entity_poly.pdbx_strand_id
1 'polypeptide(L)'
;SGAKVLGSFKVGDNVKIGAGSVVLKEVPPNSTVVGVPGRVVKREGAAIEVADLEHNKLPDPVADTILALQKRVEELEKKIAEKERQNHE
;
A
#
# COMPACT_ATOMS: atom_id res chain seq x y z
N SER A 1 13.01 -18.64 6.18
CA SER A 1 12.15 -19.40 5.23
C SER A 1 10.70 -19.07 5.53
N GLY A 2 9.81 -18.94 4.52
CA GLY A 2 8.42 -18.51 4.74
C GLY A 2 7.66 -17.97 3.52
N ALA A 3 8.04 -18.37 2.31
CA ALA A 3 7.31 -17.99 1.11
C ALA A 3 6.02 -18.81 0.98
N LYS A 4 4.96 -18.21 0.43
CA LYS A 4 3.66 -18.86 0.19
C LYS A 4 3.29 -18.68 -1.28
N VAL A 5 2.90 -19.77 -1.93
CA VAL A 5 2.36 -19.76 -3.29
C VAL A 5 0.88 -20.08 -3.17
N LEU A 6 0.02 -19.14 -3.55
CA LEU A 6 -1.44 -19.25 -3.36
C LEU A 6 -2.12 -19.17 -4.72
N GLY A 7 -2.66 -20.30 -5.19
CA GLY A 7 -3.42 -20.40 -6.44
C GLY A 7 -3.07 -21.64 -7.25
N SER A 8 -3.93 -21.98 -8.21
CA SER A 8 -3.74 -23.08 -9.16
C SER A 8 -3.05 -22.56 -10.43
N PHE A 9 -1.75 -22.29 -10.33
CA PHE A 9 -0.96 -21.75 -11.43
C PHE A 9 0.46 -22.32 -11.44
N LYS A 10 1.17 -22.20 -12.56
CA LYS A 10 2.53 -22.75 -12.71
C LYS A 10 3.60 -21.72 -12.33
N VAL A 11 4.60 -22.18 -11.57
CA VAL A 11 5.89 -21.49 -11.37
C VAL A 11 6.88 -22.11 -12.34
N GLY A 12 7.54 -21.28 -13.15
CA GLY A 12 8.52 -21.72 -14.14
C GLY A 12 9.78 -22.33 -13.51
N ASP A 13 10.57 -23.00 -14.34
CA ASP A 13 11.79 -23.66 -13.90
C ASP A 13 12.88 -22.64 -13.50
N ASN A 14 13.75 -23.02 -12.56
CA ASN A 14 14.85 -22.18 -12.08
C ASN A 14 14.42 -20.81 -11.53
N VAL A 15 13.24 -20.74 -10.92
CA VAL A 15 12.73 -19.54 -10.25
C VAL A 15 13.28 -19.44 -8.82
N LYS A 16 13.64 -18.23 -8.40
CA LYS A 16 14.10 -17.90 -7.05
C LYS A 16 13.02 -17.09 -6.33
N ILE A 17 12.43 -17.63 -5.27
CA ILE A 17 11.41 -16.92 -4.47
C ILE A 17 12.06 -16.43 -3.17
N GLY A 18 11.98 -15.13 -2.92
CA GLY A 18 12.50 -14.50 -1.71
C GLY A 18 11.76 -14.94 -0.46
N ALA A 19 12.46 -14.97 0.69
CA ALA A 19 11.85 -15.32 1.97
C ALA A 19 10.67 -14.39 2.30
N GLY A 20 9.58 -14.95 2.86
CA GLY A 20 8.39 -14.18 3.24
C GLY A 20 7.52 -13.70 2.07
N SER A 21 7.85 -14.06 0.83
CA SER A 21 7.10 -13.59 -0.34
C SER A 21 5.78 -14.35 -0.52
N VAL A 22 4.76 -13.67 -1.02
CA VAL A 22 3.44 -14.28 -1.32
C VAL A 22 3.16 -14.21 -2.82
N VAL A 23 3.30 -15.33 -3.52
CA VAL A 23 3.13 -15.42 -4.97
C VAL A 23 1.67 -15.72 -5.30
N LEU A 24 1.03 -14.79 -6.02
CA LEU A 24 -0.39 -14.85 -6.39
C LEU A 24 -0.61 -15.02 -7.91
N LYS A 25 0.47 -15.02 -8.71
CA LYS A 25 0.44 -15.04 -10.17
C LYS A 25 1.53 -15.95 -10.72
N GLU A 26 1.34 -16.41 -11.95
CA GLU A 26 2.34 -17.19 -12.68
C GLU A 26 3.68 -16.47 -12.77
N VAL A 27 4.75 -17.26 -12.68
CA VAL A 27 6.12 -16.77 -12.69
C VAL A 27 6.85 -17.42 -13.86
N PRO A 28 7.43 -16.63 -14.78
CA PRO A 28 8.21 -17.18 -15.89
C PRO A 28 9.48 -17.89 -15.38
N PRO A 29 10.07 -18.83 -16.16
CA PRO A 29 11.34 -19.45 -15.84
C PRO A 29 12.48 -18.44 -15.66
N ASN A 30 13.55 -18.82 -14.94
CA ASN A 30 14.75 -18.00 -14.69
C ASN A 30 14.48 -16.63 -14.04
N SER A 31 13.41 -16.53 -13.24
CA SER A 31 13.01 -15.28 -12.58
C SER A 31 13.24 -15.26 -11.08
N THR A 32 13.39 -14.06 -10.51
CA THR A 32 13.40 -13.84 -9.06
C THR A 32 12.14 -13.09 -8.63
N VAL A 33 11.43 -13.62 -7.63
CA VAL A 33 10.20 -13.03 -7.08
C VAL A 33 10.41 -12.62 -5.63
N VAL A 34 10.01 -11.40 -5.27
CA VAL A 34 10.08 -10.90 -3.89
C VAL A 34 8.84 -10.08 -3.52
N GLY A 35 8.52 -10.01 -2.23
CA GLY A 35 7.50 -9.12 -1.68
C GLY A 35 6.14 -9.77 -1.40
N VAL A 36 5.24 -8.99 -0.79
CA VAL A 36 3.85 -9.36 -0.49
C VAL A 36 2.96 -8.18 -0.92
N PRO A 37 2.26 -8.27 -2.06
CA PRO A 37 2.24 -9.38 -3.03
C PRO A 37 3.57 -9.54 -3.79
N GLY A 38 3.93 -10.78 -4.10
CA GLY A 38 5.17 -11.15 -4.76
C GLY A 38 5.23 -10.67 -6.21
N ARG A 39 6.27 -9.94 -6.56
CA ARG A 39 6.53 -9.40 -7.90
C ARG A 39 7.86 -9.90 -8.45
N VAL A 40 7.93 -10.10 -9.76
CA VAL A 40 9.15 -10.50 -10.47
C VAL A 40 10.09 -9.29 -10.56
N VAL A 41 11.26 -9.37 -9.93
CA VAL A 41 12.29 -8.31 -9.91
C VAL A 41 13.47 -8.60 -10.82
N LYS A 42 13.64 -9.85 -11.24
CA LYS A 42 14.74 -10.29 -12.09
C LYS A 42 14.23 -11.32 -13.10
N ARG A 43 14.73 -11.27 -14.33
CA ARG A 43 14.47 -12.27 -15.37
C ARG A 43 15.70 -12.44 -16.25
N GLU A 44 16.06 -13.68 -16.56
CA GLU A 44 17.22 -14.01 -17.42
C GLU A 44 18.52 -13.33 -16.97
N GLY A 45 18.75 -13.23 -15.65
CA GLY A 45 19.97 -12.59 -15.15
C GLY A 45 19.95 -11.05 -15.12
N ALA A 46 18.98 -10.40 -15.76
CA ALA A 46 18.81 -8.95 -15.78
C ALA A 46 17.78 -8.49 -14.73
N ALA A 47 18.10 -7.38 -14.04
CA ALA A 47 17.12 -6.69 -13.21
C ALA A 47 16.03 -6.12 -14.12
N ILE A 48 14.77 -6.42 -13.80
CA ILE A 48 13.66 -5.71 -14.41
C ILE A 48 13.45 -4.46 -13.56
N GLU A 49 13.29 -3.30 -14.19
CA GLU A 49 12.75 -2.13 -13.50
C GLU A 49 11.35 -2.48 -13.00
N VAL A 50 11.29 -2.94 -11.75
CA VAL A 50 10.04 -3.04 -11.03
C VAL A 50 9.62 -1.63 -10.71
N ALA A 51 8.48 -1.24 -11.30
CA ALA A 51 7.82 0.02 -11.02
C ALA A 51 7.84 0.27 -9.51
N ASP A 52 8.39 1.43 -9.18
CA ASP A 52 8.62 1.96 -7.84
C ASP A 52 7.52 1.50 -6.88
N LEU A 53 7.92 0.94 -5.75
CA LEU A 53 6.99 0.55 -4.69
C LEU A 53 6.59 1.84 -3.98
N GLU A 54 5.76 2.65 -4.65
CA GLU A 54 5.28 3.95 -4.19
C GLU A 54 4.31 3.81 -3.00
N HIS A 55 4.79 3.25 -1.89
CA HIS A 55 4.07 3.15 -0.62
C HIS A 55 3.60 4.52 -0.13
N ASN A 56 4.26 5.58 -0.60
CA ASN A 56 3.98 6.98 -0.33
C ASN A 56 2.67 7.47 -0.97
N LYS A 57 2.05 6.70 -1.88
CA LYS A 57 0.77 7.03 -2.54
C LYS A 57 -0.44 6.30 -1.95
N LEU A 58 -0.23 5.46 -0.93
CA LEU A 58 -1.35 4.86 -0.20
C LEU A 58 -2.08 5.97 0.59
N PRO A 59 -3.42 6.00 0.60
CA PRO A 59 -4.16 6.93 1.43
C PRO A 59 -3.79 6.69 2.89
N ASP A 60 -3.39 7.74 3.60
CA ASP A 60 -3.05 7.67 5.02
C ASP A 60 -4.33 7.86 5.83
N PRO A 61 -4.90 6.77 6.42
CA PRO A 61 -6.15 6.88 7.18
C PRO A 61 -6.01 7.77 8.42
N VAL A 62 -4.78 7.97 8.92
CA VAL A 62 -4.52 8.89 10.03
C VAL A 62 -4.63 10.33 9.54
N ALA A 63 -4.03 10.66 8.38
CA ALA A 63 -4.17 11.97 7.76
C ALA A 63 -5.62 12.30 7.43
N ASP A 64 -6.37 11.34 6.87
CA ASP A 64 -7.81 11.50 6.60
C ASP A 64 -8.60 11.82 7.87
N THR A 65 -8.27 11.15 8.99
CA THR A 65 -8.91 11.38 10.28
C THR A 65 -8.54 12.76 10.85
N ILE A 66 -7.27 13.17 10.73
CA ILE A 66 -6.80 14.49 11.17
C ILE A 66 -7.54 15.59 10.41
N LEU A 67 -7.69 15.46 9.10
CA LEU A 67 -8.44 16.40 8.26
C LEU A 67 -9.91 16.48 8.67
N ALA A 68 -10.55 15.34 8.94
CA ALA A 68 -11.93 15.30 9.41
C ALA A 68 -12.10 15.99 10.78
N LEU A 69 -11.13 15.81 11.69
CA LEU A 69 -11.11 16.48 12.99
C LEU A 69 -10.93 17.99 12.85
N GLN A 70 -9.99 18.44 12.01
CA GLN A 70 -9.77 19.87 11.75
C GLN A 70 -11.05 20.55 11.24
N LYS A 71 -11.72 19.94 10.26
CA LYS A 71 -13.00 20.45 9.74
C LYS A 71 -14.06 20.57 10.83
N ARG A 72 -14.13 19.59 11.73
CA ARG A 72 -15.09 19.60 12.84
C ARG A 72 -14.77 20.66 13.89
N VAL A 73 -13.48 20.93 14.14
CA VAL A 73 -13.04 22.04 14.99
C VAL A 73 -13.46 23.38 14.38
N GLU A 74 -13.21 23.61 13.09
CA GLU A 74 -13.64 24.84 12.41
C GLU A 74 -15.17 25.05 12.45
N GLU A 75 -15.95 23.99 12.26
CA GLU A 75 -17.42 24.06 12.38
C GLU A 75 -17.88 24.40 13.80
N LEU A 76 -17.21 23.87 14.82
CA LEU A 76 -17.53 24.16 16.22
C LEU A 76 -17.14 25.60 16.59
N GLU A 77 -15.98 26.06 16.15
CA GLU A 77 -15.51 27.43 16.36
C GLU A 77 -16.48 28.45 15.75
N LYS A 78 -16.97 28.21 14.52
CA LYS A 78 -18.00 29.05 13.89
C LYS A 78 -19.30 29.10 14.70
N LYS A 79 -19.78 27.94 15.16
CA LYS A 79 -21.00 27.87 15.99
C LYS A 79 -20.84 28.58 17.32
N ILE A 80 -19.66 28.51 17.94
CA ILE A 80 -19.36 29.23 19.18
C ILE A 80 -19.41 30.74 18.90
N ALA A 81 -18.74 31.22 17.85
CA ALA A 81 -18.74 32.63 17.49
C ALA A 81 -20.14 33.20 17.19
N GLU A 82 -21.00 32.43 16.51
CA GLU A 82 -22.41 32.80 16.28
C GLU A 82 -23.19 32.87 17.59
N LYS A 83 -23.00 31.90 18.48
CA LYS A 83 -23.71 31.82 19.75
C LYS A 83 -23.26 32.88 20.75
N GLU A 84 -21.99 33.25 20.74
CA GLU A 84 -21.45 34.36 21.53
C GLU A 84 -22.02 35.71 21.08
N ARG A 85 -22.23 35.90 19.76
CA ARG A 85 -22.92 37.09 19.23
C ARG A 85 -24.37 37.17 19.70
N GLN A 86 -25.10 36.07 19.66
CA GLN A 86 -26.51 36.01 20.11
C GLN A 86 -26.68 36.26 21.61
N ASN A 87 -25.69 35.94 22.43
CA ASN A 87 -25.73 36.17 23.88
C ASN A 87 -25.31 37.58 24.31
N HIS A 88 -24.73 38.39 23.41
CA HIS A 88 -24.30 39.77 23.68
C HIS A 88 -25.28 40.84 23.16
N GLU A 89 -26.40 40.42 22.56
CA GLU A 89 -27.59 41.24 22.28
C GLU A 89 -28.66 41.02 23.35
#